data_AF-A0A0B7KSW4-F1
#
_entry.id   AF-A0A0B7KSW4-F1
#
_cell.length_a   1.000
_cell.length_b   1.000
_cell.length_c   1.000
_cell.angle_alpha   90.00
_cell.angle_beta   90.00
_cell.angle_gamma   90.00
#
_symmetry.space_group_name_H-M   'P 1'
#
loop_
_entity.id
_entity.type
_entity.pdbx_description
1 polymer ?
#
loop_
_entity_poly.entity_id
_entity_poly.type
_entity_poly.pdbx_seq_one_letter_code
_entity_poly.pdbx_strand_id
1 'polypeptide(L)'
;MSNLFLPLQVGTMSLQHRVAMAPLTRLRVDTNSLPLSFVKEYYSQRASVPGTLIVSEGLNIDPGLNKAIPSLVNDAQVASWKGITDAVHAKGSFMVLAPSAIPIDPKSEPPTPMTESDIQHAITMFAAGARRAIEAGFDAVEVHGAHGYLIDQFTQDRANQRIDKWGGSVENRSRFGVEVTKAVVETIGADRVSFRISPYSEFQAMRMADPCPQFTHLVKELRKLKLAFLHIVTARMNSAEDSEFPASIDYLIEAWGKASPVLVAGGLNLWSAKELMTQWSDRDIVAVFGR
;
A
#
# COMPACT_ATOMS: atom_id res chain seq x y z
N MET A 1 -4.71 28.69 -8.25
CA MET A 1 -3.80 28.03 -7.29
C MET A 1 -3.95 26.52 -7.44
N SER A 2 -2.89 25.73 -7.29
CA SER A 2 -2.96 24.27 -7.49
C SER A 2 -3.57 23.58 -6.26
N ASN A 3 -4.39 22.55 -6.48
CA ASN A 3 -4.94 21.70 -5.40
C ASN A 3 -3.86 20.99 -4.58
N LEU A 4 -2.63 20.87 -5.11
CA LEU A 4 -1.51 20.16 -4.48
C LEU A 4 -1.18 20.67 -3.06
N PHE A 5 -1.42 21.96 -2.79
CA PHE A 5 -1.09 22.61 -1.51
C PHE A 5 -2.33 22.94 -0.68
N LEU A 6 -3.52 22.47 -1.09
CA LEU A 6 -4.74 22.63 -0.31
C LEU A 6 -4.87 21.49 0.70
N PRO A 7 -5.51 21.74 1.86
CA PRO A 7 -5.80 20.69 2.82
C PRO A 7 -6.75 19.63 2.24
N LEU A 8 -6.72 18.45 2.83
CA LEU A 8 -7.59 17.33 2.47
C LEU A 8 -7.78 16.37 3.65
N GLN A 9 -9.03 15.94 3.87
CA GLN A 9 -9.33 14.88 4.83
C GLN A 9 -9.11 13.50 4.17
N VAL A 10 -8.30 12.65 4.79
CA VAL A 10 -8.02 11.28 4.35
C VAL A 10 -8.30 10.33 5.52
N GLY A 11 -9.43 9.61 5.47
CA GLY A 11 -9.91 8.87 6.64
C GLY A 11 -10.07 9.78 7.85
N THR A 12 -9.39 9.47 8.95
CA THR A 12 -9.35 10.31 10.17
C THR A 12 -8.27 11.40 10.14
N MET A 13 -7.40 11.42 9.12
CA MET A 13 -6.25 12.32 9.03
C MET A 13 -6.61 13.62 8.29
N SER A 14 -6.35 14.76 8.93
CA SER A 14 -6.57 16.08 8.31
C SER A 14 -5.26 16.62 7.75
N LEU A 15 -4.98 16.30 6.49
CA LEU A 15 -3.75 16.71 5.82
C LEU A 15 -3.78 18.21 5.51
N GLN A 16 -2.63 18.87 5.65
CA GLN A 16 -2.50 20.30 5.33
C GLN A 16 -2.04 20.56 3.89
N HIS A 17 -1.64 19.51 3.18
CA HIS A 17 -1.30 19.52 1.77
C HIS A 17 -1.47 18.12 1.16
N ARG A 18 -1.47 18.04 -0.17
CA ARG A 18 -1.70 16.80 -0.94
C ARG A 18 -0.41 16.21 -1.48
N VAL A 19 0.65 16.31 -0.70
CA VAL A 19 1.99 15.74 -0.95
C VAL A 19 2.29 14.74 0.15
N ALA A 20 2.55 13.48 -0.21
CA ALA A 20 2.81 12.40 0.73
C ALA A 20 4.11 11.66 0.41
N MET A 21 4.66 10.98 1.42
CA MET A 21 5.81 10.08 1.26
C MET A 21 5.35 8.65 0.96
N ALA A 22 5.90 8.07 -0.09
CA ALA A 22 5.68 6.67 -0.48
C ALA A 22 6.30 5.69 0.53
N PRO A 23 5.79 4.45 0.60
CA PRO A 23 6.46 3.38 1.34
C PRO A 23 7.77 2.98 0.67
N LEU A 24 8.86 2.98 1.44
CA LEU A 24 10.23 2.76 0.93
C LEU A 24 10.98 1.79 1.85
N THR A 25 11.04 0.51 1.50
CA THR A 25 11.87 -0.47 2.24
C THR A 25 13.32 -0.05 2.30
N ARG A 26 13.87 0.12 3.51
CA ARG A 26 15.25 0.59 3.69
C ARG A 26 16.18 -0.47 4.26
N LEU A 27 15.72 -1.54 4.90
CA LEU A 27 16.62 -2.54 5.51
C LEU A 27 17.49 -1.95 6.66
N ARG A 28 16.91 -1.07 7.48
CA ARG A 28 17.60 -0.37 8.58
C ARG A 28 17.15 -0.92 9.94
N VAL A 29 17.35 -2.21 10.13
CA VAL A 29 16.97 -2.94 11.35
C VAL A 29 18.15 -3.72 11.93
N ASP A 30 18.06 -4.07 13.21
CA ASP A 30 18.98 -4.99 13.86
C ASP A 30 18.64 -6.47 13.55
N THR A 31 19.37 -7.40 14.18
CA THR A 31 19.19 -8.84 14.02
C THR A 31 17.86 -9.38 14.56
N ASN A 32 17.14 -8.60 15.36
CA ASN A 32 15.81 -8.89 15.90
C ASN A 32 14.69 -8.20 15.09
N SER A 33 15.04 -7.62 13.94
CA SER A 33 14.13 -6.86 13.08
C SER A 33 13.53 -5.63 13.78
N LEU A 34 14.26 -5.06 14.76
CA LEU A 34 13.93 -3.78 15.38
C LEU A 34 14.53 -2.63 14.57
N PRO A 35 13.78 -1.55 14.30
CA PRO A 35 14.32 -0.34 13.68
C PRO A 35 15.56 0.18 14.43
N LEU A 36 16.63 0.49 13.68
CA LEU A 36 17.83 1.12 14.25
C LEU A 36 17.51 2.51 14.81
N SER A 37 18.31 2.99 15.77
CA SER A 37 18.04 4.24 16.50
C SER A 37 17.80 5.46 15.61
N PHE A 38 18.51 5.56 14.49
CA PHE A 38 18.40 6.67 13.53
C PHE A 38 17.16 6.59 12.63
N VAL A 39 16.39 5.50 12.64
CA VAL A 39 15.14 5.39 11.86
C VAL A 39 14.09 6.39 12.36
N LYS A 40 14.08 6.68 13.67
CA LYS A 40 13.25 7.74 14.25
C LYS A 40 13.58 9.11 13.63
N GLU A 41 14.87 9.42 13.52
CA GLU A 41 15.32 10.66 12.91
C GLU A 41 14.94 10.71 11.42
N TYR A 42 15.12 9.60 10.70
CA TYR A 42 14.73 9.47 9.29
C TYR A 42 13.27 9.88 9.03
N TYR A 43 12.31 9.34 9.80
CA TYR A 43 10.89 9.69 9.67
C TYR A 43 10.59 11.10 10.20
N SER A 44 11.24 11.52 11.29
CA SER A 44 11.09 12.88 11.84
C SER A 44 11.52 13.96 10.84
N GLN A 45 12.57 13.72 10.05
CA GLN A 45 13.01 14.64 8.99
C GLN A 45 11.97 14.78 7.87
N ARG A 46 11.19 13.72 7.59
CA ARG A 46 10.15 13.70 6.54
C ARG A 46 8.80 14.24 7.01
N ALA A 47 8.60 14.31 8.33
CA ALA A 47 7.51 15.05 8.97
C ALA A 47 7.86 16.54 9.15
N SER A 48 8.61 17.15 8.23
CA SER A 48 9.13 18.52 8.36
C SER A 48 8.05 19.61 8.24
N VAL A 49 6.94 19.30 7.58
CA VAL A 49 5.78 20.19 7.42
C VAL A 49 4.58 19.57 8.12
N PRO A 50 3.92 20.26 9.08
CA PRO A 50 2.73 19.74 9.74
C PRO A 50 1.63 19.36 8.74
N GLY A 51 0.90 18.28 9.02
CA GLY A 51 -0.11 17.73 8.14
C GLY A 51 0.42 16.87 6.99
N THR A 52 1.71 16.49 7.00
CA THR A 52 2.28 15.56 6.02
C THR A 52 1.80 14.13 6.29
N LEU A 53 1.41 13.42 5.22
CA LEU A 53 1.18 11.99 5.26
C LEU A 53 2.46 11.21 4.91
N ILE A 54 2.85 10.29 5.79
CA ILE A 54 3.97 9.38 5.57
C ILE A 54 3.48 7.94 5.56
N VAL A 55 3.73 7.20 4.47
CA VAL A 55 3.57 5.74 4.48
C VAL A 55 4.91 5.11 4.82
N SER A 56 4.95 4.27 5.85
CA SER A 56 6.16 3.61 6.33
C SER A 56 6.77 2.68 5.28
N GLU A 57 7.98 2.20 5.51
CA GLU A 57 8.43 0.96 4.84
C GLU A 57 7.51 -0.23 5.14
N GLY A 58 7.59 -1.29 4.33
CA GLY A 58 6.81 -2.50 4.58
C GLY A 58 7.36 -3.28 5.78
N LEU A 59 6.45 -3.75 6.64
CA LEU A 59 6.79 -4.53 7.83
C LEU A 59 6.34 -5.99 7.67
N ASN A 60 7.04 -6.92 8.32
CA ASN A 60 6.55 -8.28 8.49
C ASN A 60 5.44 -8.34 9.54
N ILE A 61 4.41 -9.11 9.21
CA ILE A 61 3.27 -9.41 10.10
C ILE A 61 3.31 -10.84 10.63
N ASP A 62 4.26 -11.66 10.18
CA ASP A 62 4.43 -13.07 10.57
C ASP A 62 5.86 -13.34 11.05
N PRO A 63 6.07 -13.96 12.24
CA PRO A 63 7.40 -14.37 12.70
C PRO A 63 8.07 -15.38 11.75
N GLY A 64 9.26 -15.05 11.25
CA GLY A 64 10.06 -15.96 10.42
C GLY A 64 10.27 -15.51 8.97
N LEU A 65 9.66 -14.39 8.58
CA LEU A 65 9.95 -13.71 7.32
C LEU A 65 11.36 -13.07 7.33
N ASN A 66 11.72 -12.41 6.21
CA ASN A 66 13.02 -11.78 6.01
C ASN A 66 13.45 -10.92 7.21
N LYS A 67 14.50 -11.34 7.92
CA LYS A 67 15.00 -10.63 9.12
C LYS A 67 15.63 -9.27 8.81
N ALA A 68 15.96 -9.01 7.55
CA ALA A 68 16.54 -7.74 7.12
C ALA A 68 15.52 -6.59 6.99
N ILE A 69 14.23 -6.83 7.24
CA ILE A 69 13.17 -5.82 7.25
C ILE A 69 12.50 -5.74 8.63
N PRO A 70 11.89 -4.59 8.97
CA PRO A 70 11.26 -4.45 10.27
C PRO A 70 10.04 -5.35 10.39
N SER A 71 9.71 -5.73 11.63
CA SER A 71 8.57 -6.59 11.93
C SER A 71 7.68 -5.93 12.98
N LEU A 72 6.43 -6.39 13.07
CA LEU A 72 5.47 -5.91 14.07
C LEU A 72 4.69 -7.10 14.65
N VAL A 73 5.43 -8.08 15.18
CA VAL A 73 4.91 -9.39 15.62
C VAL A 73 5.00 -9.62 17.13
N ASN A 74 5.75 -8.77 17.85
CA ASN A 74 5.91 -8.85 19.31
C ASN A 74 5.94 -7.46 19.96
N ASP A 75 5.83 -7.43 21.29
CA ASP A 75 5.71 -6.19 22.07
C ASP A 75 6.94 -5.29 21.98
N ALA A 76 8.14 -5.87 21.88
CA ALA A 76 9.37 -5.09 21.73
C ALA A 76 9.38 -4.31 20.40
N GLN A 77 8.89 -4.93 19.32
CA GLN A 77 8.75 -4.30 18.02
C GLN A 77 7.65 -3.23 18.02
N VAL A 78 6.50 -3.50 18.67
CA VAL A 78 5.43 -2.51 18.87
C VAL A 78 5.97 -1.28 19.61
N ALA A 79 6.68 -1.48 20.72
CA ALA A 79 7.26 -0.40 21.52
C ALA A 79 8.30 0.42 20.73
N SER A 80 9.13 -0.25 19.93
CA SER A 80 10.11 0.45 19.07
C SER A 80 9.43 1.32 18.02
N TRP A 81 8.37 0.83 17.38
CA TRP A 81 7.61 1.60 16.39
C TRP A 81 6.82 2.73 17.03
N LYS A 82 6.29 2.53 18.24
CA LYS A 82 5.65 3.59 19.01
C LYS A 82 6.56 4.80 19.21
N GLY A 83 7.83 4.58 19.51
CA GLY A 83 8.81 5.67 19.62
C GLY A 83 9.07 6.43 18.30
N ILE A 84 8.74 5.85 17.14
CA ILE A 84 8.86 6.47 15.82
C ILE A 84 7.58 7.23 15.48
N THR A 85 6.41 6.63 15.68
CA THR A 85 5.11 7.26 15.43
C THR A 85 4.91 8.48 16.34
N ASP A 86 5.25 8.37 17.64
CA ASP A 86 5.20 9.49 18.58
C ASP A 86 6.05 10.69 18.10
N ALA A 87 7.20 10.44 17.46
CA ALA A 87 8.07 11.49 16.93
C ALA A 87 7.50 12.18 15.67
N VAL A 88 6.77 11.44 14.83
CA VAL A 88 6.05 11.98 13.67
C VAL A 88 4.83 12.80 14.14
N HIS A 89 4.07 12.27 15.10
CA HIS A 89 2.90 12.94 15.68
C HIS A 89 3.27 14.21 16.43
N ALA A 90 4.42 14.25 17.12
CA ALA A 90 4.93 15.46 17.78
C ALA A 90 5.19 16.62 16.79
N LYS A 91 5.31 16.33 15.50
CA LYS A 91 5.42 17.33 14.42
C LYS A 91 4.09 17.64 13.72
N GLY A 92 2.97 17.13 14.24
CA GLY A 92 1.64 17.31 13.68
C GLY A 92 1.46 16.64 12.31
N SER A 93 2.24 15.61 12.01
CA SER A 93 2.14 14.82 10.78
C SER A 93 1.53 13.43 11.07
N PHE A 94 1.17 12.69 10.03
CA PHE A 94 0.51 11.39 10.12
C PHE A 94 1.38 10.29 9.54
N MET A 95 1.27 9.08 10.10
CA MET A 95 2.03 7.91 9.68
C MET A 95 1.11 6.70 9.48
N VAL A 96 1.15 6.14 8.27
CA VAL A 96 0.41 4.95 7.85
C VAL A 96 1.37 3.78 7.74
N LEU A 97 0.97 2.63 8.28
CA LEU A 97 1.75 1.40 8.17
C LEU A 97 1.60 0.80 6.76
N ALA A 98 2.72 0.52 6.09
CA ALA A 98 2.73 -0.44 5.00
C ALA A 98 2.83 -1.88 5.55
N PRO A 99 2.00 -2.82 5.09
CA PRO A 99 1.68 -4.05 5.81
C PRO A 99 2.56 -5.25 5.42
N SER A 100 3.45 -5.09 4.42
CA SER A 100 4.24 -6.20 3.89
C SER A 100 5.44 -5.70 3.11
N ALA A 101 6.58 -6.37 3.31
CA ALA A 101 7.78 -6.26 2.47
C ALA A 101 8.33 -7.65 2.11
N ILE A 102 7.46 -8.64 1.81
CA ILE A 102 7.87 -10.03 1.51
C ILE A 102 8.73 -10.08 0.25
N PRO A 103 10.08 -10.21 0.30
CA PRO A 103 10.86 -10.28 -0.93
C PRO A 103 10.60 -11.59 -1.67
N ILE A 104 10.37 -11.53 -2.98
CA ILE A 104 10.44 -12.71 -3.86
C ILE A 104 11.85 -12.74 -4.41
N ASP A 105 12.72 -13.51 -3.76
CA ASP A 105 14.07 -13.74 -4.27
C ASP A 105 13.98 -14.54 -5.59
N PRO A 106 14.54 -14.03 -6.71
CA PRO A 106 14.54 -14.73 -7.99
C PRO A 106 15.28 -16.08 -7.99
N LYS A 107 16.06 -16.38 -6.94
CA LYS A 107 16.80 -17.65 -6.77
C LYS A 107 16.07 -18.69 -5.94
N SER A 108 14.84 -18.41 -5.49
CA SER A 108 14.07 -19.30 -4.63
C SER A 108 13.54 -20.51 -5.40
N GLU A 109 13.39 -21.64 -4.71
CA GLU A 109 12.59 -22.77 -5.21
C GLU A 109 11.15 -22.31 -5.50
N PRO A 110 10.45 -22.95 -6.47
CA PRO A 110 9.06 -22.63 -6.76
C PRO A 110 8.20 -22.67 -5.48
N PRO A 111 7.42 -21.63 -5.17
CA PRO A 111 6.60 -21.62 -3.97
C PRO A 111 5.54 -22.71 -4.04
N THR A 112 5.27 -23.35 -2.90
CA THR A 112 4.16 -24.31 -2.79
C THR A 112 2.83 -23.54 -2.79
N PRO A 113 1.83 -23.93 -3.61
CA PRO A 113 0.52 -23.30 -3.56
C PRO A 113 -0.12 -23.39 -2.18
N MET A 114 -0.58 -22.26 -1.65
CA MET A 114 -1.28 -22.22 -0.35
C MET A 114 -2.54 -23.08 -0.35
N THR A 115 -2.76 -23.81 0.75
CA THR A 115 -4.03 -24.49 1.03
C THR A 115 -5.11 -23.50 1.50
N GLU A 116 -6.36 -23.94 1.60
CA GLU A 116 -7.42 -23.12 2.21
C GLU A 116 -7.03 -22.67 3.63
N SER A 117 -6.44 -23.57 4.42
CA SER A 117 -6.00 -23.27 5.79
C SER A 117 -4.92 -22.19 5.81
N ASP A 118 -3.95 -22.27 4.91
CA ASP A 118 -2.89 -21.26 4.80
C ASP A 118 -3.47 -19.89 4.43
N ILE A 119 -4.47 -19.86 3.54
CA ILE A 119 -5.13 -18.63 3.12
C ILE A 119 -5.89 -17.99 4.28
N GLN A 120 -6.68 -18.79 5.03
CA GLN A 120 -7.40 -18.30 6.21
C GLN A 120 -6.44 -17.84 7.31
N HIS A 121 -5.32 -18.55 7.48
CA HIS A 121 -4.27 -18.15 8.41
C HIS A 121 -3.66 -16.80 8.00
N ALA A 122 -3.30 -16.61 6.73
CA ALA A 122 -2.77 -15.36 6.23
C ALA A 122 -3.73 -14.19 6.46
N ILE A 123 -5.03 -14.35 6.18
CA ILE A 123 -6.07 -13.34 6.46
C ILE A 123 -6.07 -12.96 7.94
N THR A 124 -5.99 -13.94 8.84
CA THR A 124 -5.94 -13.71 10.29
C THR A 124 -4.67 -12.94 10.69
N MET A 125 -3.53 -13.26 10.07
CA MET A 125 -2.26 -12.59 10.33
C MET A 125 -2.28 -11.12 9.87
N PHE A 126 -2.91 -10.80 8.74
CA PHE A 126 -3.12 -9.41 8.32
C PHE A 126 -3.94 -8.62 9.35
N ALA A 127 -5.04 -9.19 9.84
CA ALA A 127 -5.87 -8.57 10.87
C ALA A 127 -5.10 -8.38 12.19
N ALA A 128 -4.33 -9.37 12.62
CA ALA A 128 -3.52 -9.29 13.83
C ALA A 128 -2.40 -8.24 13.70
N GLY A 129 -1.73 -8.17 12.55
CA GLY A 129 -0.74 -7.13 12.25
C GLY A 129 -1.34 -5.73 12.27
N ALA A 130 -2.54 -5.57 11.69
CA ALA A 130 -3.24 -4.29 11.69
C ALA A 130 -3.61 -3.81 13.10
N ARG A 131 -4.07 -4.70 13.97
CA ARG A 131 -4.33 -4.39 15.39
C ARG A 131 -3.08 -3.84 16.09
N ARG A 132 -1.96 -4.55 15.95
CA ARG A 132 -0.69 -4.15 16.56
C ARG A 132 -0.15 -2.83 15.98
N ALA A 133 -0.43 -2.55 14.70
CA ALA A 133 -0.10 -1.26 14.09
C ALA A 133 -0.79 -0.10 14.82
N ILE A 134 -2.09 -0.27 15.11
CA ILE A 134 -2.84 0.75 15.87
C ILE A 134 -2.31 0.86 17.30
N GLU A 135 -1.94 -0.24 17.95
CA GLU A 135 -1.28 -0.23 19.26
C GLU A 135 0.08 0.50 19.24
N ALA A 136 0.81 0.37 18.14
CA ALA A 136 2.06 1.11 17.89
C ALA A 136 1.84 2.58 17.51
N GLY A 137 0.59 3.06 17.43
CA GLY A 137 0.27 4.46 17.15
C GLY A 137 0.29 4.85 15.67
N PHE A 138 0.18 3.91 14.73
CA PHE A 138 -0.07 4.27 13.33
C PHE A 138 -1.50 4.80 13.16
N ASP A 139 -1.69 5.81 12.30
CA ASP A 139 -2.98 6.45 12.05
C ASP A 139 -3.92 5.58 11.18
N ALA A 140 -3.32 4.80 10.27
CA ALA A 140 -4.01 3.85 9.42
C ALA A 140 -3.06 2.72 8.99
N VAL A 141 -3.62 1.68 8.39
CA VAL A 141 -2.89 0.56 7.77
C VAL A 141 -3.23 0.52 6.28
N GLU A 142 -2.21 0.54 5.44
CA GLU A 142 -2.35 0.25 4.02
C GLU A 142 -2.29 -1.26 3.81
N VAL A 143 -3.14 -1.84 2.97
CA VAL A 143 -3.07 -3.25 2.53
C VAL A 143 -2.28 -3.31 1.21
N HIS A 144 -1.21 -4.11 1.14
CA HIS A 144 -0.27 -4.11 0.01
C HIS A 144 -0.65 -5.17 -1.01
N GLY A 145 -1.53 -4.82 -1.95
CA GLY A 145 -1.91 -5.62 -3.12
C GLY A 145 -1.17 -5.21 -4.40
N ALA A 146 0.14 -5.02 -4.32
CA ALA A 146 0.95 -4.46 -5.39
C ALA A 146 2.36 -5.09 -5.42
N HIS A 147 3.10 -4.78 -6.47
CA HIS A 147 4.52 -5.09 -6.68
C HIS A 147 4.86 -6.58 -6.57
N GLY A 148 3.93 -7.45 -6.98
CA GLY A 148 4.15 -8.90 -7.03
C GLY A 148 4.14 -9.61 -5.69
N TYR A 149 3.86 -8.92 -4.59
CA TYR A 149 3.69 -9.56 -3.29
C TYR A 149 2.41 -10.38 -3.22
N LEU A 150 2.25 -11.15 -2.14
CA LEU A 150 1.23 -12.19 -1.99
C LEU A 150 -0.16 -11.85 -2.55
N ILE A 151 -0.74 -10.71 -2.18
CA ILE A 151 -2.07 -10.31 -2.67
C ILE A 151 -2.08 -10.05 -4.18
N ASP A 152 -1.02 -9.45 -4.72
CA ASP A 152 -0.86 -9.20 -6.15
C ASP A 152 -0.66 -10.51 -6.94
N GLN A 153 0.03 -11.50 -6.35
CA GLN A 153 0.15 -12.85 -6.93
C GLN A 153 -1.21 -13.52 -7.05
N PHE A 154 -2.07 -13.41 -6.05
CA PHE A 154 -3.45 -13.91 -6.14
C PHE A 154 -4.26 -13.14 -7.19
N THR A 155 -4.03 -11.84 -7.32
CA THR A 155 -4.80 -10.96 -8.20
C THR A 155 -4.51 -11.21 -9.69
N GLN A 156 -3.25 -11.43 -10.05
CA GLN A 156 -2.85 -11.55 -11.46
C GLN A 156 -2.83 -13.01 -11.92
N ASP A 157 -3.49 -13.30 -13.04
CA ASP A 157 -3.53 -14.64 -13.64
C ASP A 157 -2.13 -15.18 -13.96
N ARG A 158 -1.18 -14.33 -14.33
CA ARG A 158 0.22 -14.69 -14.55
C ARG A 158 0.83 -15.50 -13.41
N ALA A 159 0.48 -15.20 -12.16
CA ALA A 159 0.93 -15.93 -10.99
C ALA A 159 -0.15 -16.92 -10.48
N ASN A 160 -1.41 -16.52 -10.50
CA ASN A 160 -2.52 -17.35 -10.00
C ASN A 160 -3.15 -18.22 -11.09
N GLN A 161 -2.64 -19.45 -11.17
CA GLN A 161 -3.15 -20.52 -12.03
C GLN A 161 -4.06 -21.51 -11.27
N ARG A 162 -4.64 -21.09 -10.12
CA ARG A 162 -5.53 -21.95 -9.33
C ARG A 162 -6.85 -22.18 -10.04
N ILE A 163 -7.46 -23.34 -9.77
CA ILE A 163 -8.77 -23.75 -10.30
C ILE A 163 -9.87 -23.80 -9.22
N ASP A 164 -9.55 -23.35 -8.00
CA ASP A 164 -10.49 -23.29 -6.87
C ASP A 164 -11.13 -21.90 -6.73
N LYS A 165 -11.85 -21.66 -5.63
CA LYS A 165 -12.54 -20.39 -5.37
C LYS A 165 -11.61 -19.16 -5.26
N TRP A 166 -10.29 -19.36 -5.25
CA TRP A 166 -9.29 -18.29 -5.15
C TRP A 166 -8.59 -17.99 -6.47
N GLY A 167 -8.91 -18.70 -7.57
CA GLY A 167 -8.37 -18.41 -8.90
C GLY A 167 -9.32 -18.77 -10.05
N GLY A 168 -8.79 -18.79 -11.27
CA GLY A 168 -9.52 -19.15 -12.49
C GLY A 168 -10.37 -18.03 -13.09
N SER A 169 -11.05 -17.22 -12.28
CA SER A 169 -11.84 -16.06 -12.74
C SER A 169 -11.36 -14.74 -12.15
N VAL A 170 -11.76 -13.61 -12.75
CA VAL A 170 -11.46 -12.26 -12.25
C VAL A 170 -11.95 -12.07 -10.81
N GLU A 171 -13.17 -12.53 -10.52
CA GLU A 171 -13.82 -12.46 -9.21
C GLU A 171 -13.04 -13.28 -8.18
N ASN A 172 -12.70 -14.52 -8.53
CA ASN A 172 -11.98 -15.42 -7.62
C ASN A 172 -10.57 -14.93 -7.33
N ARG A 173 -9.85 -14.39 -8.32
CA ARG A 173 -8.53 -13.79 -8.11
C ARG A 173 -8.58 -12.53 -7.25
N SER A 174 -9.64 -11.73 -7.37
CA SER A 174 -9.86 -10.56 -6.51
C SER A 174 -10.17 -10.95 -5.06
N ARG A 175 -10.73 -12.15 -4.84
CA ARG A 175 -11.28 -12.59 -3.55
C ARG A 175 -10.28 -12.47 -2.42
N PHE A 176 -9.04 -12.92 -2.61
CA PHE A 176 -8.05 -12.91 -1.53
C PHE A 176 -7.75 -11.49 -1.03
N GLY A 177 -7.48 -10.54 -1.93
CA GLY A 177 -7.28 -9.14 -1.56
C GLY A 177 -8.50 -8.51 -0.88
N VAL A 178 -9.70 -8.85 -1.35
CA VAL A 178 -10.96 -8.37 -0.75
C VAL A 178 -11.19 -8.94 0.66
N GLU A 179 -11.00 -10.24 0.87
CA GLU A 179 -11.20 -10.88 2.18
C GLU A 179 -10.14 -10.45 3.20
N VAL A 180 -8.87 -10.29 2.79
CA VAL A 180 -7.85 -9.67 3.64
C VAL A 180 -8.29 -8.27 4.07
N THR A 181 -8.76 -7.46 3.13
CA THR A 181 -9.18 -6.08 3.42
C THR A 181 -10.39 -6.04 4.35
N LYS A 182 -11.39 -6.92 4.15
CA LYS A 182 -12.55 -7.04 5.04
C LYS A 182 -12.14 -7.36 6.46
N ALA A 183 -11.28 -8.36 6.67
CA ALA A 183 -10.82 -8.74 8.01
C ALA A 183 -10.06 -7.60 8.71
N VAL A 184 -9.25 -6.85 7.97
CA VAL A 184 -8.56 -5.67 8.49
C VAL A 184 -9.55 -4.56 8.84
N VAL A 185 -10.53 -4.28 7.97
CA VAL A 185 -11.62 -3.30 8.22
C VAL A 185 -12.42 -3.66 9.47
N GLU A 186 -12.80 -4.93 9.64
CA GLU A 186 -13.50 -5.42 10.83
C GLU A 186 -12.68 -5.24 12.12
N THR A 187 -11.35 -5.25 12.00
CA THR A 187 -10.45 -5.14 13.14
C THR A 187 -10.17 -3.69 13.57
N ILE A 188 -9.97 -2.78 12.61
CA ILE A 188 -9.48 -1.41 12.91
C ILE A 188 -10.38 -0.28 12.40
N GLY A 189 -11.48 -0.59 11.71
CA GLY A 189 -12.39 0.38 11.11
C GLY A 189 -11.96 0.84 9.72
N ALA A 190 -12.91 1.01 8.80
CA ALA A 190 -12.63 1.32 7.39
C ALA A 190 -11.94 2.67 7.16
N ASP A 191 -12.18 3.64 8.04
CA ASP A 191 -11.57 4.96 8.07
C ASP A 191 -10.07 4.95 8.45
N ARG A 192 -9.54 3.77 8.82
CA ARG A 192 -8.12 3.49 9.09
C ARG A 192 -7.52 2.44 8.18
N VAL A 193 -8.19 2.09 7.08
CA VAL A 193 -7.69 1.10 6.11
C VAL A 193 -7.55 1.74 4.75
N SER A 194 -6.44 1.49 4.07
CA SER A 194 -6.27 1.77 2.64
C SER A 194 -5.80 0.53 1.88
N PHE A 195 -5.76 0.61 0.55
CA PHE A 195 -5.30 -0.49 -0.29
C PHE A 195 -4.39 0.04 -1.40
N ARG A 196 -3.27 -0.64 -1.65
CA ARG A 196 -2.31 -0.27 -2.69
C ARG A 196 -2.28 -1.26 -3.85
N ILE A 197 -2.36 -0.75 -5.09
CA ILE A 197 -2.31 -1.51 -6.35
C ILE A 197 -1.24 -0.99 -7.32
N SER A 198 -0.74 -1.87 -8.19
CA SER A 198 0.25 -1.53 -9.23
C SER A 198 -0.02 -2.31 -10.53
N PRO A 199 -1.09 -1.98 -11.28
CA PRO A 199 -1.58 -2.77 -12.41
C PRO A 199 -0.57 -2.99 -13.54
N TYR A 200 0.38 -2.06 -13.69
CA TYR A 200 1.33 -2.04 -14.80
C TYR A 200 2.78 -2.33 -14.36
N SER A 201 2.99 -2.77 -13.12
CA SER A 201 4.33 -3.11 -12.65
C SER A 201 4.76 -4.48 -13.18
N GLU A 202 5.94 -4.53 -13.79
CA GLU A 202 6.62 -5.78 -14.18
C GLU A 202 7.49 -6.35 -13.07
N PHE A 203 7.61 -5.65 -11.95
CA PHE A 203 8.45 -6.05 -10.83
C PHE A 203 8.04 -7.44 -10.33
N GLN A 204 9.03 -8.27 -9.98
CA GLN A 204 8.84 -9.66 -9.54
C GLN A 204 8.04 -10.51 -10.54
N ALA A 205 8.31 -10.34 -11.83
CA ALA A 205 7.70 -11.11 -12.92
C ALA A 205 6.17 -11.02 -12.96
N MET A 206 5.61 -9.91 -12.50
CA MET A 206 4.19 -9.58 -12.65
C MET A 206 3.89 -9.03 -14.05
N ARG A 207 2.76 -8.31 -14.17
CA ARG A 207 2.14 -7.79 -15.37
C ARG A 207 1.43 -8.89 -16.16
N MET A 208 0.13 -9.01 -15.91
CA MET A 208 -0.81 -9.70 -16.79
C MET A 208 -0.98 -8.94 -18.12
N ALA A 209 -1.44 -9.66 -19.15
CA ALA A 209 -1.56 -9.10 -20.49
C ALA A 209 -2.58 -7.94 -20.57
N ASP A 210 -3.76 -8.13 -19.97
CA ASP A 210 -4.80 -7.11 -19.86
C ASP A 210 -5.20 -6.92 -18.38
N PRO A 211 -4.64 -5.90 -17.68
CA PRO A 211 -4.97 -5.65 -16.28
C PRO A 211 -6.33 -4.96 -16.09
N CYS A 212 -6.90 -4.34 -17.13
CA CYS A 212 -8.05 -3.47 -16.97
C CYS A 212 -9.27 -4.19 -16.36
N PRO A 213 -9.72 -5.36 -16.86
CA PRO A 213 -10.84 -6.08 -16.26
C PRO A 213 -10.57 -6.51 -14.81
N GLN A 214 -9.37 -7.05 -14.54
CA GLN A 214 -8.99 -7.57 -13.24
C GLN A 214 -8.99 -6.49 -12.16
N PHE A 215 -8.27 -5.40 -12.42
CA PHE A 215 -8.12 -4.34 -11.43
C PHE A 215 -9.38 -3.47 -11.33
N THR A 216 -10.18 -3.33 -12.41
CA THR A 216 -11.51 -2.70 -12.32
C THR A 216 -12.42 -3.44 -11.35
N HIS A 217 -12.48 -4.78 -11.46
CA HIS A 217 -13.30 -5.58 -10.56
C HIS A 217 -12.81 -5.44 -9.10
N LEU A 218 -11.50 -5.61 -8.86
CA LEU A 218 -10.91 -5.46 -7.53
C LEU A 218 -11.23 -4.08 -6.92
N VAL A 219 -11.03 -3.00 -7.66
CA VAL A 219 -11.32 -1.63 -7.20
C VAL A 219 -12.80 -1.44 -6.88
N LYS A 220 -13.72 -1.99 -7.70
CA LYS A 220 -15.16 -1.92 -7.43
C LYS A 220 -15.55 -2.69 -6.15
N GLU A 221 -14.93 -3.82 -5.87
CA GLU A 221 -15.18 -4.56 -4.63
C GLU A 221 -14.61 -3.82 -3.40
N LEU A 222 -13.37 -3.33 -3.49
CA LEU A 222 -12.75 -2.54 -2.42
C LEU A 222 -13.53 -1.27 -2.11
N ARG A 223 -14.12 -0.63 -3.13
CA ARG A 223 -14.94 0.57 -2.99
C ARG A 223 -16.13 0.35 -2.05
N LYS A 224 -16.72 -0.84 -2.05
CA LYS A 224 -17.86 -1.18 -1.18
C LYS A 224 -17.48 -1.16 0.30
N LEU A 225 -16.19 -1.32 0.62
CA LEU A 225 -15.66 -1.32 1.98
C LEU A 225 -15.45 0.08 2.56
N LYS A 226 -15.59 1.15 1.75
CA LYS A 226 -15.46 2.55 2.18
C LYS A 226 -14.13 2.86 2.87
N LEU A 227 -13.04 2.39 2.27
CA LEU A 227 -11.67 2.57 2.76
C LEU A 227 -11.31 4.06 2.89
N ALA A 228 -10.37 4.37 3.78
CA ALA A 228 -9.82 5.71 3.98
C ALA A 228 -9.28 6.33 2.68
N PHE A 229 -8.61 5.52 1.85
CA PHE A 229 -8.15 5.89 0.52
C PHE A 229 -7.75 4.67 -0.33
N LEU A 230 -7.65 4.87 -1.63
CA LEU A 230 -7.00 3.94 -2.58
C LEU A 230 -5.63 4.49 -2.98
N HIS A 231 -4.60 3.66 -3.05
CA HIS A 231 -3.25 4.04 -3.48
C HIS A 231 -2.87 3.32 -4.77
N ILE A 232 -2.70 4.07 -5.86
CA ILE A 232 -2.41 3.56 -7.18
C ILE A 232 -0.96 3.90 -7.56
N VAL A 233 -0.21 2.88 -7.97
CA VAL A 233 1.12 3.06 -8.56
C VAL A 233 1.00 3.03 -10.08
N THR A 234 1.41 4.11 -10.73
CA THR A 234 1.46 4.23 -12.19
C THR A 234 2.60 3.38 -12.78
N ALA A 235 2.56 3.12 -14.08
CA ALA A 235 3.72 2.60 -14.79
C ALA A 235 4.88 3.60 -14.64
N ARG A 236 6.07 3.10 -14.26
CA ARG A 236 7.27 3.94 -14.37
C ARG A 236 7.55 4.09 -15.86
N MET A 237 7.51 5.32 -16.38
CA MET A 237 8.10 5.61 -17.69
C MET A 237 9.62 5.39 -17.58
N ASN A 238 10.08 4.20 -17.97
CA ASN A 238 11.49 3.97 -18.22
C ASN A 238 11.79 4.49 -19.63
N SER A 239 12.48 5.63 -19.68
CA SER A 239 13.35 6.13 -20.76
C SER A 239 12.89 6.01 -22.22
N ALA A 240 12.72 7.19 -22.85
CA ALA A 240 13.14 7.57 -24.21
C ALA A 240 12.59 6.84 -25.45
N GLU A 241 11.88 5.72 -25.31
CA GLU A 241 11.18 5.10 -26.44
C GLU A 241 9.69 5.13 -26.17
N ASP A 242 8.95 5.79 -27.08
CA ASP A 242 7.50 5.80 -27.12
C ASP A 242 7.00 4.37 -27.33
N SER A 243 6.86 3.61 -26.24
CA SER A 243 6.08 2.39 -26.26
C SER A 243 4.61 2.81 -26.35
N GLU A 244 3.99 2.54 -27.49
CA GLU A 244 2.57 2.75 -27.72
C GLU A 244 1.76 2.21 -26.52
N PHE A 245 0.90 3.06 -25.97
CA PHE A 245 0.17 2.97 -24.70
C PHE A 245 0.95 3.37 -23.43
N PRO A 246 1.01 4.68 -23.07
CA PRO A 246 1.08 5.03 -21.66
C PRO A 246 -0.18 4.44 -21.00
N ALA A 247 -0.01 3.33 -20.29
CA ALA A 247 -1.13 2.61 -19.74
C ALA A 247 -1.76 3.46 -18.63
N SER A 248 -2.87 4.11 -18.97
CA SER A 248 -3.54 5.08 -18.10
C SER A 248 -4.14 4.38 -16.88
N ILE A 249 -4.09 5.04 -15.72
CA ILE A 249 -4.78 4.60 -14.50
C ILE A 249 -6.20 5.17 -14.37
N ASP A 250 -6.68 5.91 -15.37
CA ASP A 250 -7.94 6.65 -15.29
C ASP A 250 -9.13 5.72 -15.00
N TYR A 251 -9.16 4.53 -15.61
CA TYR A 251 -10.20 3.52 -15.39
C TYR A 251 -10.31 3.09 -13.90
N LEU A 252 -9.21 3.15 -13.15
CA LEU A 252 -9.20 2.84 -11.71
C LEU A 252 -9.76 3.99 -10.90
N ILE A 253 -9.40 5.24 -11.25
CA ILE A 253 -9.93 6.44 -10.60
C ILE A 253 -11.45 6.54 -10.87
N GLU A 254 -11.89 6.20 -12.08
CA GLU A 254 -13.31 6.13 -12.45
C GLU A 254 -14.04 5.02 -11.70
N ALA A 255 -13.47 3.81 -11.64
CA ALA A 255 -14.05 2.68 -10.91
C ALA A 255 -14.19 3.00 -9.41
N TRP A 256 -13.18 3.66 -8.82
CA TRP A 256 -13.21 4.14 -7.44
C TRP A 256 -14.26 5.23 -7.23
N GLY A 257 -14.42 6.13 -8.21
CA GLY A 257 -15.36 7.23 -8.15
C GLY A 257 -15.01 8.23 -7.06
N LYS A 258 -16.02 8.71 -6.33
CA LYS A 258 -15.88 9.67 -5.21
C LYS A 258 -16.02 9.00 -3.85
N ALA A 259 -15.64 7.72 -3.73
CA ALA A 259 -15.82 6.97 -2.49
C ALA A 259 -14.95 7.51 -1.34
N SER A 260 -13.70 7.80 -1.64
CA SER A 260 -12.72 8.44 -0.75
C SER A 260 -11.50 8.89 -1.58
N PRO A 261 -10.52 9.60 -0.99
CA PRO A 261 -9.34 10.08 -1.72
C PRO A 261 -8.55 8.99 -2.45
N VAL A 262 -7.84 9.39 -3.51
CA VAL A 262 -6.92 8.54 -4.27
C VAL A 262 -5.50 9.09 -4.16
N LEU A 263 -4.59 8.26 -3.70
CA LEU A 263 -3.15 8.50 -3.69
C LEU A 263 -2.55 7.97 -4.99
N VAL A 264 -1.75 8.78 -5.68
CA VAL A 264 -1.08 8.39 -6.92
C VAL A 264 0.43 8.49 -6.75
N ALA A 265 1.13 7.40 -7.02
CA ALA A 265 2.58 7.28 -6.94
C ALA A 265 3.16 6.79 -8.27
N GLY A 266 4.46 7.00 -8.48
CA GLY A 266 5.21 6.46 -9.62
C GLY A 266 5.50 7.51 -10.70
N GLY A 267 6.78 7.76 -10.95
CA GLY A 267 7.22 8.67 -12.02
C GLY A 267 6.88 10.16 -11.85
N LEU A 268 6.17 10.55 -10.78
CA LEU A 268 5.74 11.93 -10.57
C LEU A 268 6.93 12.86 -10.27
N ASN A 269 6.85 14.05 -10.87
CA ASN A 269 7.59 15.24 -10.52
C ASN A 269 6.57 16.36 -10.18
N LEU A 270 7.05 17.56 -9.84
CA LEU A 270 6.16 18.67 -9.47
C LEU A 270 5.17 19.04 -10.59
N TRP A 271 5.58 18.94 -11.85
CA TRP A 271 4.76 19.36 -13.00
C TRP A 271 3.65 18.35 -13.28
N SER A 272 4.02 17.08 -13.43
CA SER A 272 3.06 15.97 -13.61
C SER A 272 2.11 15.80 -12.42
N ALA A 273 2.55 16.08 -11.19
CA ALA A 273 1.66 16.13 -10.05
C ALA A 273 0.61 17.26 -10.18
N LYS A 274 0.99 18.45 -10.67
CA LYS A 274 0.04 19.55 -10.90
C LYS A 274 -0.93 19.24 -12.05
N GLU A 275 -0.46 18.60 -13.12
CA GLU A 275 -1.32 18.12 -14.21
C GLU A 275 -2.35 17.12 -13.71
N LEU A 276 -1.91 16.11 -12.93
CA LEU A 276 -2.80 15.13 -12.33
C LEU A 276 -3.90 15.79 -11.49
N MET A 277 -3.55 16.79 -10.67
CA MET A 277 -4.51 17.58 -9.88
C MET A 277 -5.47 18.39 -10.73
N THR A 278 -5.06 18.79 -11.95
CA THR A 278 -5.87 19.57 -12.87
C THR A 278 -6.85 18.67 -13.63
N GLN A 279 -6.34 17.55 -14.15
CA GLN A 279 -7.14 16.52 -14.82
C GLN A 279 -8.25 16.01 -13.91
N TRP A 280 -7.92 15.74 -12.66
CA TRP A 280 -8.84 15.20 -11.65
C TRP A 280 -9.27 16.26 -10.63
N SER A 281 -9.54 17.49 -11.10
CA SER A 281 -9.87 18.63 -10.25
C SER A 281 -11.16 18.48 -9.43
N ASP A 282 -12.06 17.59 -9.85
CA ASP A 282 -13.30 17.26 -9.13
C ASP A 282 -13.19 15.97 -8.28
N ARG A 283 -11.96 15.47 -8.08
CA ARG A 283 -11.61 14.34 -7.21
C ARG A 283 -10.62 14.77 -6.13
N ASP A 284 -10.63 14.02 -5.04
CA ASP A 284 -9.65 14.19 -3.97
C ASP A 284 -8.40 13.35 -4.25
N ILE A 285 -7.41 13.97 -4.90
CA ILE A 285 -6.14 13.32 -5.26
C ILE A 285 -5.01 13.78 -4.33
N VAL A 286 -4.12 12.85 -3.97
CA VAL A 286 -2.86 13.11 -3.27
C VAL A 286 -1.69 12.58 -4.11
N ALA A 287 -0.68 13.43 -4.34
CA ALA A 287 0.53 13.04 -5.05
C ALA A 287 1.56 12.46 -4.07
N VAL A 288 2.08 11.27 -4.39
CA VAL A 288 2.95 10.51 -3.49
C VAL A 288 4.33 10.33 -4.09
N PHE A 289 5.37 10.71 -3.34
CA PHE A 289 6.76 10.77 -3.80
C PHE A 289 7.67 9.80 -3.03
N GLY A 290 8.66 9.22 -3.72
CA GLY A 290 9.57 8.24 -3.13
C GLY A 290 11.05 8.61 -3.26
N ARG A 291 11.55 8.73 -4.49
CA ARG A 291 12.93 9.17 -4.78
C ARG A 291 13.06 10.68 -4.66
#